data_AF-A0A5A5RSJ1-F1
#
_entry.id   AF-A0A5A5RSJ1-F1
#
_cell.length_a   1.000
_cell.length_b   1.000
_cell.length_c   1.000
_cell.angle_alpha   90.00
_cell.angle_beta   90.00
_cell.angle_gamma   90.00
#
_symmetry.space_group_name_H-M   'P 1'
#
loop_
_entity.id
_entity.type
_entity.pdbx_description
1 polymer ?
#
loop_
_entity_poly.entity_id
_entity_poly.type
_entity_poly.pdbx_seq_one_letter_code
_entity_poly.pdbx_strand_id
1 'polypeptide(L)'
;MENLRRIIKVERRGSRGDKTYEETAYYISSLTESAQVFAKIIRGHWKIENQLHWVKDVIFEEDKSQISDFQAASNWSILTTIGLNLALRYPLC
;
A
#
# COMPACT_ATOMS: atom_id res chain seq x y z
N MET A 1 -24.36 -0.44 5.23
CA MET A 1 -23.50 -1.59 4.88
C MET A 1 -24.29 -2.57 4.01
N GLU A 2 -24.86 -2.11 2.90
CA GLU A 2 -25.64 -2.98 2.02
C GLU A 2 -24.76 -3.41 0.84
N ASN A 3 -24.80 -4.71 0.52
CA ASN A 3 -24.09 -5.39 -0.57
C ASN A 3 -22.66 -5.91 -0.29
N LEU A 4 -22.35 -6.35 0.94
CA LEU A 4 -21.18 -7.24 1.11
C LEU A 4 -21.50 -8.60 0.46
N ARG A 5 -20.74 -9.01 -0.56
CA ARG A 5 -21.06 -10.21 -1.36
C ARG A 5 -20.05 -11.34 -1.22
N ARG A 6 -18.80 -11.03 -0.87
CA ARG A 6 -17.71 -12.01 -0.81
C ARG A 6 -16.80 -11.76 0.39
N ILE A 7 -16.33 -12.87 0.96
CA ILE A 7 -15.16 -12.91 1.83
C ILE A 7 -14.03 -13.52 1.01
N ILE A 8 -12.89 -12.84 0.96
CA ILE A 8 -11.69 -13.31 0.28
C ILE A 8 -10.66 -13.69 1.34
N LYS A 9 -10.23 -14.95 1.35
CA LYS A 9 -9.09 -15.42 2.14
C LYS A 9 -7.84 -15.37 1.27
N VAL A 10 -6.79 -14.72 1.74
CA VAL A 10 -5.48 -14.70 1.09
C VAL A 10 -4.47 -15.33 2.02
N GLU A 11 -3.84 -16.40 1.54
CA GLU A 11 -2.71 -17.02 2.21
C GLU A 11 -1.42 -16.59 1.50
N ARG A 12 -0.46 -16.10 2.27
CA ARG A 12 0.85 -15.68 1.79
C ARG A 12 1.91 -16.53 2.46
N ARG A 13 2.88 -16.99 1.68
CA ARG A 13 4.05 -17.71 2.15
C ARG A 13 5.28 -17.15 1.44
N GLY A 14 6.39 -17.05 2.16
CA GLY A 14 7.65 -16.58 1.58
C GLY A 14 8.79 -16.64 2.57
N SER A 15 9.92 -16.05 2.20
CA SER A 15 11.09 -15.88 3.05
C SER A 15 11.55 -14.42 3.08
N ARG A 16 12.02 -13.98 4.24
CA ARG A 16 12.65 -12.68 4.45
C ARG A 16 14.00 -12.93 5.12
N GLY A 17 15.07 -12.93 4.33
CA GLY A 17 16.36 -13.48 4.75
C GLY A 17 16.22 -14.96 5.11
N ASP A 18 16.74 -15.36 6.26
CA ASP A 18 16.72 -16.75 6.74
C ASP A 18 15.40 -17.15 7.43
N LYS A 19 14.41 -16.24 7.50
CA LYS A 19 13.14 -16.49 8.18
C LYS A 19 12.03 -16.72 7.17
N THR A 20 11.39 -17.90 7.23
CA THR A 20 10.14 -18.16 6.51
C THR A 20 8.97 -17.48 7.21
N TYR A 21 7.99 -17.01 6.44
CA TYR A 21 6.76 -16.48 6.99
C TYR A 21 5.54 -17.09 6.29
N GLU A 22 4.47 -17.20 7.05
CA GLU A 22 3.14 -17.56 6.58
C GLU A 22 2.14 -16.59 7.20
N GLU A 23 1.24 -16.06 6.38
CA GLU A 23 0.24 -15.07 6.79
C GLU A 23 -1.10 -15.42 6.15
N THR A 24 -2.18 -15.30 6.91
CA THR A 24 -3.55 -15.34 6.39
C THR A 24 -4.23 -14.01 6.63
N ALA A 25 -4.71 -13.39 5.56
CA ALA A 25 -5.50 -12.16 5.60
C ALA A 25 -6.90 -12.38 5.03
N TYR A 26 -7.89 -11.70 5.62
CA TYR A 26 -9.27 -11.73 5.16
C TYR A 26 -9.68 -10.35 4.64
N TYR A 27 -10.29 -10.32 3.47
CA TYR A 27 -10.85 -9.13 2.85
C TYR A 27 -12.34 -9.31 2.62
N ILE A 28 -13.05 -8.20 2.61
CA ILE A 28 -14.48 -8.16 2.30
C ILE A 28 -14.70 -7.30 1.06
N SER A 29 -15.59 -7.74 0.18
CA SER A 29 -15.90 -6.99 -1.03
C SER A 29 -17.36 -7.10 -1.44
N SER A 30 -17.86 -5.99 -2.00
CA SER A 30 -19.13 -5.94 -2.73
C SER A 30 -18.99 -6.34 -4.21
N LEU A 31 -17.75 -6.40 -4.71
CA LEU A 31 -17.41 -6.81 -6.06
C LEU A 31 -17.60 -8.33 -6.22
N THR A 32 -18.14 -8.76 -7.36
CA THR A 32 -18.30 -10.19 -7.68
C THR A 32 -17.35 -10.56 -8.80
N GLU A 33 -16.17 -11.04 -8.43
CA GLU A 33 -15.11 -11.41 -9.37
C GLU A 33 -14.44 -12.72 -8.98
N SER A 34 -13.61 -13.25 -9.87
CA SER A 34 -12.83 -14.48 -9.60
C SER A 34 -11.71 -14.26 -8.57
N ALA A 35 -11.28 -15.35 -7.92
CA ALA A 35 -10.15 -15.32 -6.99
C ALA A 35 -8.86 -14.79 -7.65
N GLN A 36 -8.64 -15.09 -8.93
CA GLN A 36 -7.50 -14.63 -9.71
C GLN A 36 -7.52 -13.10 -9.88
N VAL A 37 -8.69 -12.53 -10.14
CA VAL A 37 -8.86 -11.07 -10.25
C VAL A 37 -8.58 -10.41 -8.90
N PHE A 38 -9.15 -10.94 -7.80
CA PHE A 38 -8.85 -10.43 -6.46
C PHE A 38 -7.36 -10.55 -6.11
N ALA A 39 -6.72 -11.66 -6.41
CA ALA A 39 -5.29 -11.84 -6.18
C ALA A 39 -4.45 -10.79 -6.93
N LYS A 40 -4.82 -10.46 -8.18
CA LYS A 40 -4.16 -9.41 -8.97
C LYS A 40 -4.37 -8.02 -8.34
N ILE A 41 -5.59 -7.71 -7.92
CA ILE A 41 -5.92 -6.43 -7.26
C ILE A 41 -5.14 -6.29 -5.95
N ILE A 42 -5.20 -7.29 -5.08
CA ILE A 42 -4.53 -7.30 -3.77
C ILE A 42 -3.02 -7.18 -3.94
N ARG A 43 -2.43 -7.91 -4.91
CA ARG A 43 -1.00 -7.79 -5.23
C ARG A 43 -0.65 -6.41 -5.79
N GLY A 44 -1.53 -5.84 -6.62
CA GLY A 44 -1.37 -4.49 -7.14
C GLY A 44 -1.38 -3.44 -6.04
N HIS A 45 -2.29 -3.56 -5.08
CA HIS A 45 -2.34 -2.69 -3.90
C HIS A 45 -1.05 -2.76 -3.07
N TRP A 46 -0.48 -3.96 -2.91
CA TRP A 46 0.78 -4.14 -2.19
C TRP A 46 1.97 -3.39 -2.82
N LYS A 47 1.96 -3.16 -4.14
CA LYS A 47 2.98 -2.33 -4.79
C LYS A 47 2.90 -0.87 -4.37
N ILE A 48 1.70 -0.34 -4.10
CA ILE A 48 1.51 1.03 -3.64
C ILE A 48 2.14 1.17 -2.25
N GLU A 49 1.82 0.24 -1.35
CA GLU A 49 2.41 0.22 -0.01
C GLU A 49 3.95 0.19 -0.05
N ASN A 50 4.50 -0.71 -0.86
CA ASN A 50 5.94 -0.89 -0.91
C ASN A 50 6.71 0.22 -1.65
N GLN A 51 6.12 0.87 -2.65
CA GLN A 51 6.82 1.87 -3.48
C GLN A 51 6.51 3.31 -3.08
N LEU A 52 5.32 3.57 -2.53
CA LEU A 52 4.90 4.90 -2.10
C LEU A 52 5.04 5.04 -0.59
N HIS A 53 4.36 4.21 0.19
CA HIS A 53 4.33 4.35 1.66
C HIS A 53 5.70 4.13 2.28
N TRP A 54 6.38 3.03 1.94
CA TRP A 54 7.72 2.78 2.48
C TRP A 54 8.71 3.93 2.22
N VAL A 55 8.66 4.55 1.04
CA VAL A 55 9.55 5.68 0.71
C VAL A 55 9.18 6.91 1.55
N LYS A 56 7.89 7.18 1.73
CA LYS A 56 7.41 8.28 2.59
C LYS A 56 7.80 8.07 4.06
N ASP A 57 7.61 6.87 4.56
CA ASP A 57 7.84 6.56 5.97
C ASP A 57 9.34 6.50 6.31
N VAL A 58 10.18 5.98 5.40
CA VAL A 58 11.60 5.75 5.65
C VAL A 58 12.52 6.85 5.10
N ILE A 59 12.28 7.33 3.86
CA ILE A 59 13.14 8.33 3.23
C ILE A 59 12.73 9.74 3.60
N PHE A 60 11.41 10.03 3.59
CA PHE A 60 10.89 11.32 4.06
C PHE A 60 10.66 11.36 5.57
N GLU A 61 10.90 10.26 6.27
CA GLU A 61 10.74 10.11 7.71
C GLU A 61 9.38 10.64 8.21
N GLU A 62 8.30 10.43 7.44
CA GLU A 62 6.97 10.95 7.79
C GLU A 62 6.52 10.46 9.18
N ASP A 63 6.87 9.23 9.57
CA ASP A 63 6.62 8.67 10.91
C ASP A 63 7.29 9.43 12.05
N LYS A 64 8.42 10.11 11.78
CA LYS A 64 9.17 10.90 12.76
C LYS A 64 8.85 12.40 12.67
N SER A 65 7.98 12.80 11.74
CA SER A 65 7.61 14.18 11.54
C SER A 65 6.98 14.77 12.80
N GLN A 66 7.48 15.92 13.23
CA GLN A 66 6.94 16.67 14.38
C GLN A 66 5.81 17.61 13.98
N ILE A 67 5.32 17.52 12.74
CA ILE A 67 4.19 18.30 12.26
C ILE A 67 2.93 17.84 13.01
N SER A 68 2.50 18.64 13.98
CA SER A 68 1.30 18.38 14.78
C SER A 68 0.03 18.96 14.17
N ASP A 69 0.15 19.89 13.21
CA ASP A 69 -0.98 20.48 12.51
C ASP A 69 -1.48 19.54 11.40
N PHE A 70 -2.77 19.22 11.45
CA PHE A 70 -3.40 18.26 10.54
C PHE A 70 -3.37 18.73 9.07
N GLN A 71 -3.56 20.03 8.83
CA GLN A 71 -3.57 20.59 7.49
C GLN A 71 -2.16 20.57 6.90
N ALA A 72 -1.15 20.93 7.70
CA ALA A 72 0.24 20.88 7.31
C ALA A 72 0.70 19.44 7.01
N ALA A 73 0.34 18.46 7.85
CA ALA A 73 0.66 17.05 7.62
C ALA A 73 0.00 16.51 6.34
N SER A 74 -1.27 16.87 6.10
CA SER A 74 -1.99 16.49 4.88
C SER A 74 -1.37 17.11 3.63
N ASN A 75 -1.04 18.40 3.67
CA ASN A 75 -0.40 19.09 2.57
C ASN A 75 0.98 18.50 2.25
N TRP A 76 1.77 18.18 3.28
CA TRP A 76 3.07 17.53 3.13
C TRP A 76 2.94 16.16 2.43
N SER A 77 2.04 15.32 2.93
CA SER A 77 1.76 13.98 2.37
C SER A 77 1.33 14.03 0.90
N ILE A 78 0.58 15.05 0.49
CA ILE A 78 0.20 15.26 -0.92
C ILE A 78 1.42 15.67 -1.76
N LEU A 79 2.23 16.61 -1.28
CA LEU A 79 3.40 17.10 -2.00
C LEU A 79 4.45 16.01 -2.20
N THR A 80 4.75 15.22 -1.17
CA THR A 80 5.68 14.08 -1.25
C THR A 80 5.18 13.04 -2.25
N THR A 81 3.87 12.75 -2.24
CA THR A 81 3.24 11.83 -3.21
C THR A 81 3.34 12.34 -4.66
N ILE A 82 3.13 13.64 -4.90
CA ILE A 82 3.28 14.23 -6.24
C ILE A 82 4.74 14.15 -6.70
N GLY A 83 5.67 14.56 -5.85
CA GLY A 83 7.11 14.53 -6.15
C GLY A 83 7.59 13.12 -6.51
N LEU A 84 7.21 12.11 -5.71
CA LEU A 84 7.56 10.72 -5.96
C LEU A 84 6.99 10.21 -7.29
N ASN A 85 5.73 10.49 -7.59
CA ASN A 85 5.12 10.08 -8.86
C ASN A 85 5.79 10.73 -10.07
N LEU A 86 6.24 11.98 -9.96
CA LEU A 86 6.98 12.67 -11.02
C LEU A 86 8.37 12.05 -11.21
N ALA A 87 9.11 11.81 -10.13
CA ALA A 87 10.45 11.22 -10.19
C ALA A 87 10.43 9.79 -10.76
N LEU A 88 9.45 8.97 -10.38
CA LEU A 88 9.29 7.61 -10.91
C LEU A 88 8.91 7.60 -12.40
N ARG A 89 8.24 8.64 -12.89
CA ARG A 89 7.76 8.74 -14.28
C ARG A 89 8.76 9.40 -15.22
N TYR A 90 9.57 10.32 -14.70
CA TYR A 90 10.61 11.03 -15.44
C TYR A 90 11.93 10.93 -14.67
N PRO A 91 12.64 9.78 -14.76
CA PRO A 91 13.98 9.69 -14.18
C PRO A 91 14.85 10.75 -14.88
N LEU A 92 15.35 11.72 -14.11
CA LEU A 92 16.34 12.67 -14.60
C LEU A 92 17.57 11.86 -15.01
N CYS A 93 17.99 12.04 -16.27
CA CYS A 93 19.10 11.33 -16.91
C CYS A 93 20.40 11.43 -16.09
#